data_AF-A0A448S973-F1
#
_entry.id   AF-A0A448S973-F1
#
_cell.length_a   1.000
_cell.length_b   1.000
_cell.length_c   1.000
_cell.angle_alpha   90.00
_cell.angle_beta   90.00
_cell.angle_gamma   90.00
#
_symmetry.space_group_name_H-M   'P 1'
#
loop_
_entity.id
_entity.type
_entity.pdbx_description
1 polymer ?
#
loop_
_entity_poly.entity_id
_entity_poly.type
_entity_poly.pdbx_seq_one_letter_code
_entity_poly.pdbx_strand_id
1 'polypeptide(L)' 'MCFEYMKEKKNCIDKNVLFIISNDRNNDMLFVGDNGTYRLNKNGEITKLKRKSD' A
#
# COMPACT_ATOMS: atom_id res chain seq x y z
N MET A 1 -3.56 14.08 -11.29
CA MET A 1 -2.11 13.91 -11.54
C MET A 1 -1.77 12.47 -11.18
N CYS A 2 -1.65 11.64 -12.21
CA CYS A 2 -1.28 10.24 -12.11
C CYS A 2 0.25 10.18 -12.02
N PHE A 3 0.79 9.42 -11.07
CA PHE A 3 2.22 9.11 -11.12
C PHE A 3 2.43 8.12 -12.27
N GLU A 4 3.29 8.48 -13.24
CA GLU A 4 3.50 7.71 -14.48
C GLU A 4 3.93 6.26 -14.25
N TYR A 5 4.46 5.95 -13.06
CA TYR A 5 4.91 4.62 -12.67
C TYR A 5 3.83 3.71 -12.05
N MET A 6 2.62 4.21 -11.77
CA MET A 6 1.51 3.36 -11.35
C MET A 6 0.70 2.92 -12.57
N LYS A 7 1.21 1.93 -13.31
CA LYS A 7 0.44 1.22 -14.33
C LYS A 7 -0.61 0.35 -13.65
N GLU A 8 -1.84 0.86 -13.52
CA GLU A 8 -3.12 0.14 -13.75
C GLU A 8 -4.30 0.73 -12.96
N LYS A 9 -5.47 0.84 -13.62
CA LYS A 9 -6.80 1.13 -13.03
C LYS A 9 -7.29 0.04 -12.04
N LYS A 10 -6.52 -1.04 -11.91
CA LYS A 10 -6.47 -2.12 -10.90
C LYS A 10 -6.61 -1.74 -9.42
N ASN A 11 -5.65 -0.92 -9.02
CA ASN A 11 -5.12 -0.80 -7.68
C ASN A 11 -4.92 0.67 -7.32
N CYS A 12 -5.93 1.49 -7.62
CA CYS A 12 -5.88 2.92 -7.35
C CYS A 12 -5.87 3.16 -5.84
N ILE A 13 -4.78 3.76 -5.36
CA ILE A 13 -4.74 4.40 -4.05
C ILE A 13 -5.31 5.81 -4.22
N ASP A 14 -6.28 6.18 -3.39
CA ASP A 14 -6.79 7.55 -3.41
C ASP A 14 -5.63 8.52 -3.15
N LYS A 15 -5.48 9.49 -4.07
CA LYS A 15 -4.38 10.45 -4.10
C LYS A 15 -4.32 11.33 -2.85
N ASN A 16 -5.42 11.44 -2.12
CA ASN A 16 -5.53 12.25 -0.91
C ASN A 16 -5.36 11.43 0.38
N VAL A 17 -4.90 10.18 0.28
CA VAL A 17 -4.64 9.36 1.47
C VAL A 17 -3.36 9.83 2.15
N LEU A 18 -3.47 10.15 3.44
CA LEU A 18 -2.32 10.29 4.32
C LEU A 18 -1.82 8.90 4.71
N PHE A 19 -0.53 8.66 4.54
CA PHE A 19 0.11 7.43 4.96
C PHE A 19 0.93 7.62 6.23
N ILE A 20 0.72 6.72 7.18
CA ILE A 20 1.65 6.46 8.26
C ILE A 20 2.56 5.32 7.81
N ILE A 21 3.86 5.60 7.74
CA ILE A 21 4.88 4.59 7.45
C ILE A 21 5.26 3.92 8.77
N SER A 22 5.19 2.61 8.80
CA SER A 22 5.58 1.80 9.96
C SER A 22 6.25 0.51 9.51
N ASN A 23 7.01 -0.10 10.41
CA ASN A 23 7.58 -1.43 10.17
C ASN A 23 6.82 -2.45 11.00
N ASP A 24 6.59 -3.63 10.44
CA ASP A 24 6.04 -4.75 11.21
C ASP A 24 7.11 -5.47 12.05
N ARG A 25 6.71 -6.54 12.75
CA ARG A 25 7.62 -7.34 13.59
C ARG A 25 8.74 -8.03 12.80
N ASN A 26 8.57 -8.20 11.49
CA ASN A 26 9.56 -8.76 10.58
C ASN A 26 10.38 -7.68 9.87
N ASN A 27 10.21 -6.41 10.25
CA ASN A 27 10.80 -5.24 9.62
C ASN A 27 10.33 -5.01 8.17
N ASP A 28 9.17 -5.53 7.79
CA ASP A 28 8.53 -5.22 6.50
C ASP A 28 7.92 -3.82 6.57
N MET A 29 8.18 -2.99 5.54
CA MET A 29 7.63 -1.64 5.42
C MET A 29 6.14 -1.69 5.09
N LEU A 30 5.33 -1.05 5.95
CA LEU A 30 3.90 -0.90 5.82
C LEU A 30 3.52 0.56 5.58
N PHE A 31 2.57 0.75 4.67
CA PHE A 31 1.88 2.02 4.44
C PHE A 31 0.46 1.88 4.99
N VAL A 32 0.18 2.55 6.10
CA VAL A 32 -1.12 2.53 6.75
C VAL A 32 -1.87 3.80 6.38
N GLY A 33 -2.98 3.66 5.67
CA GLY A 33 -3.87 4.77 5.36
C GLY A 33 -5.32 4.42 5.67
N ASP A 34 -6.20 5.40 5.55
CA ASP A 34 -7.62 5.26 5.92
C ASP A 34 -8.33 4.13 5.17
N ASN A 35 -7.95 3.93 3.91
CA ASN A 35 -8.55 2.92 3.03
C ASN A 35 -7.90 1.53 3.14
N GLY A 36 -6.91 1.35 4.03
CA GLY A 36 -6.30 0.06 4.35
C GLY A 36 -4.79 0.11 4.54
N THR A 37 -4.23 -1.07 4.78
CA THR A 37 -2.78 -1.26 4.94
C THR A 37 -2.20 -1.88 3.69
N TYR A 38 -1.06 -1.34 3.25
CA TYR A 38 -0.32 -1.82 2.10
C TYR A 38 1.09 -2.22 2.53
N ARG A 39 1.70 -3.16 1.81
CA ARG A 39 3.06 -3.64 2.08
C ARG A 39 3.91 -3.55 0.82
N LEU A 40 5.15 -3.09 0.98
CA LEU A 40 6.19 -3.22 -0.05
C LEU A 40 6.70 -4.66 -0.08
N ASN A 41 6.53 -5.36 -1.19
CA ASN A 41 7.07 -6.70 -1.36
C ASN A 41 8.54 -6.64 -1.84
N LYS A 42 9.20 -7.80 -1.85
CA LYS A 42 10.61 -7.93 -2.28
C LYS A 42 10.86 -7.57 -3.75
N ASN A 43 9.80 -7.56 -4.57
CA ASN A 43 9.86 -7.19 -5.98
C ASN A 43 9.72 -5.67 -6.19
N GLY A 44 9.59 -4.89 -5.10
CA GLY A 44 9.41 -3.44 -5.16
C GLY A 44 7.97 -3.00 -5.42
N GLU A 45 7.00 -3.91 -5.33
CA GLU A 45 5.59 -3.61 -5.57
C GLU A 45 4.84 -3.37 -4.25
N ILE A 46 3.91 -2.41 -4.26
CA ILE A 46 3.05 -2.12 -3.12
C ILE A 46 1.73 -2.86 -3.31
N THR A 47 1.40 -3.75 -2.37
CA THR A 47 0.18 -4.57 -2.42
C THR A 47 -0.70 -4.31 -1.20
N LYS A 48 -2.01 -4.24 -1.39
CA LYS A 48 -2.97 -4.08 -0.27
C LYS A 48 -3.09 -5.39 0.50
N LEU A 49 -2.90 -5.33 1.81
CA LEU A 49 -3.12 -6.49 2.69
C LEU A 49 -4.62 -6.75 2.80
N LYS A 50 -5.05 -7.99 2.50
CA LYS A 50 -6.41 -8.44 2.79
C LYS A 50 -6.55 -8.65 4.30
N ARG A 51 -7.65 -8.21 4.89
CA ARG A 51 -7.95 -8.56 6.28
C ARG A 51 -8.33 -10.03 6.32
N LYS A 52 -7.95 -10.75 7.39
CA LYS A 52 -8.25 -12.19 7.57
C LYS A 52 -9.75 -12.54 7.67
N SER A 53 -10.66 -11.59 7.48
CA SER A 53 -12.11 -11.79 7.57
C SER A 53 -12.87 -11.53 6.25
N ASP A 54 -12.17 -11.37 5.12
CA ASP A 54 -12.77 -11.26 3.79
C ASP A 54 -12.77 -12.60 3.05
#